data_AF-A0A3D0CZS2-F1
#
_entry.id   AF-A0A3D0CZS2-F1
#
_cell.length_a   1.000
_cell.length_b   1.000
_cell.length_c   1.000
_cell.angle_alpha   90.00
_cell.angle_beta   90.00
_cell.angle_gamma   90.00
#
_symmetry.space_group_name_H-M   'P 1'
#
loop_
_entity.id
_entity.type
_entity.pdbx_description
1 polymer ?
#
loop_
_entity_poly.entity_id
_entity_poly.type
_entity_poly.pdbx_seq_one_letter_code
_entity_poly.pdbx_strand_id
1 'polypeptide(L)'
;MTASSISHLFTRSSMSAQRVPLVLAPAVESALHAGRAVVALESTVISHGLPWPQNLELAQTVERIVREAGATPATVALLDGAVRVGLDDAALERLATAPDVVKVSLRDIAPTLVRRHPGGTTVAGTMWAAHQVGIRVFATGGIGGVHRGDGGDVSADLPALATIPVAVISSGAKAILDLSRTREWLETWGVPVLGWRTDALPAFYSRSSGLPVDHRVESAAEAAEIIALHLNLARSGLLLSVPVPAADEFPAGRLLPLL
;
A
#
# COMPACT_ATOMS: atom_id res chain seq x y z
N MET A 1 11.89 -32.93 13.94
CA MET A 1 13.06 -32.54 13.13
C MET A 1 14.31 -32.74 13.98
N THR A 2 15.27 -33.54 13.52
CA THR A 2 16.52 -33.81 14.26
C THR A 2 17.62 -32.82 13.84
N ALA A 3 18.59 -32.57 14.70
CA ALA A 3 19.70 -31.63 14.44
C ALA A 3 20.48 -31.95 13.15
N SER A 4 20.54 -33.24 12.73
CA SER A 4 21.16 -33.67 11.47
C SER A 4 20.38 -33.29 10.20
N SER A 5 19.09 -32.96 10.30
CA SER A 5 18.30 -32.45 9.15
C SER A 5 18.50 -30.95 8.91
N ILE A 6 19.12 -30.23 9.86
CA ILE A 6 19.33 -28.78 9.78
C ILE A 6 20.65 -28.44 9.08
N SER A 7 21.67 -29.28 9.20
CA SER A 7 23.01 -29.04 8.62
C SER A 7 23.02 -28.95 7.09
N HIS A 8 22.09 -29.62 6.39
CA HIS A 8 21.94 -29.47 4.93
C HIS A 8 21.30 -28.14 4.51
N LEU A 9 20.57 -27.46 5.41
CA LEU A 9 19.94 -26.15 5.14
C LEU A 9 20.94 -25.00 5.07
N PHE A 10 22.18 -25.19 5.56
CA PHE A 10 23.20 -24.14 5.69
C PHE A 10 24.47 -24.40 4.84
N THR A 11 24.39 -25.22 3.80
CA THR A 11 25.51 -25.32 2.85
C THR A 11 25.56 -24.07 1.98
N ARG A 12 26.73 -23.43 1.87
CA ARG A 12 26.92 -22.19 1.06
C ARG A 12 26.45 -22.31 -0.39
N SER A 13 26.36 -23.53 -0.92
CA SER A 13 25.84 -23.82 -2.26
C SER A 13 24.30 -23.78 -2.37
N SER A 14 23.54 -23.94 -1.27
CA SER A 14 22.07 -23.81 -1.26
C SER A 14 21.60 -22.38 -0.99
N MET A 15 22.44 -21.55 -0.35
CA MET A 15 22.20 -20.11 -0.15
C MET A 15 22.82 -19.27 -1.27
N SER A 16 22.74 -19.71 -2.52
CA SER A 16 22.92 -18.77 -3.64
C SER A 16 21.99 -17.58 -3.37
N ALA A 17 22.46 -16.35 -3.59
CA ALA A 17 21.64 -15.16 -3.41
C ALA A 17 20.44 -15.23 -4.35
N GLN A 18 19.36 -15.88 -3.91
CA GLN A 18 18.10 -15.95 -4.63
C GLN A 18 17.58 -14.52 -4.67
N ARG A 19 17.84 -13.85 -5.79
CA ARG A 19 17.26 -12.55 -6.08
C ARG A 19 15.75 -12.73 -6.07
N VAL A 20 15.05 -11.85 -5.38
CA VAL A 20 13.58 -11.86 -5.43
C VAL A 20 13.17 -11.67 -6.89
N PRO A 21 12.37 -12.57 -7.47
CA PRO A 21 11.92 -12.45 -8.85
C PRO A 21 10.93 -11.28 -8.97
N LEU A 22 11.46 -10.07 -9.16
CA LEU A 22 10.69 -8.89 -9.54
C LEU A 22 10.55 -8.82 -11.06
N VAL A 23 9.32 -8.66 -11.52
CA VAL A 23 8.99 -8.54 -12.94
C VAL A 23 8.19 -7.26 -13.13
N LEU A 24 8.74 -6.32 -13.90
CA LEU A 24 8.06 -5.07 -14.25
C LEU A 24 7.27 -5.27 -15.55
N ALA A 25 6.07 -4.70 -15.61
CA ALA A 25 5.38 -4.55 -16.89
C ALA A 25 6.19 -3.61 -17.81
N PRO A 26 6.24 -3.84 -19.14
CA PRO A 26 7.02 -3.02 -20.06
C PRO A 26 6.72 -1.52 -19.97
N ALA A 27 5.45 -1.15 -19.75
CA ALA A 27 5.05 0.25 -19.58
C ALA A 27 5.64 0.89 -18.31
N VAL A 28 5.67 0.14 -17.20
CA VAL A 28 6.25 0.59 -15.93
C VAL A 28 7.76 0.73 -16.07
N GLU A 29 8.42 -0.28 -16.64
CA GLU A 29 9.86 -0.25 -16.89
C GLU A 29 10.24 0.94 -17.78
N SER A 30 9.53 1.15 -18.89
CA SER A 30 9.75 2.30 -19.78
C SER A 30 9.53 3.64 -19.08
N ALA A 31 8.49 3.76 -18.25
CA ALA A 31 8.21 4.99 -17.52
C ALA A 31 9.32 5.33 -16.52
N LEU A 32 9.79 4.33 -15.75
CA LEU A 32 10.88 4.51 -14.80
C LEU A 32 12.18 4.90 -15.49
N HIS A 33 12.56 4.22 -16.58
CA HIS A 33 13.76 4.54 -17.35
C HIS A 33 13.71 5.96 -17.96
N ALA A 34 12.52 6.41 -18.37
CA ALA A 34 12.31 7.74 -18.91
C ALA A 34 12.10 8.84 -17.84
N GLY A 35 12.16 8.51 -16.55
CA GLY A 35 11.86 9.45 -15.47
C GLY A 35 10.41 9.97 -15.45
N ARG A 36 9.48 9.24 -16.07
CA ARG A 36 8.05 9.58 -16.12
C ARG A 36 7.35 9.13 -14.83
N ALA A 37 6.24 9.78 -14.50
CA ALA A 37 5.48 9.48 -13.30
C ALA A 37 4.91 8.04 -13.31
N VAL A 38 5.10 7.33 -12.21
CA VAL A 38 4.54 6.01 -11.95
C VAL A 38 3.84 6.03 -10.59
N VAL A 39 2.64 5.47 -10.52
CA VAL A 39 1.86 5.36 -9.28
C VAL A 39 1.65 3.87 -8.99
N ALA A 40 2.21 3.39 -7.88
CA ALA A 40 1.93 2.05 -7.41
C ALA A 40 0.47 1.94 -6.93
N LEU A 41 -0.11 0.75 -7.07
CA LEU A 41 -1.45 0.41 -6.60
C LEU A 41 -1.41 -0.95 -5.91
N GLU A 42 -2.14 -1.10 -4.80
CA GLU A 42 -2.23 -2.36 -4.07
C GLU A 42 -3.26 -3.31 -4.68
N SER A 43 -3.24 -4.57 -4.26
CA SER A 43 -4.16 -5.59 -4.77
C SER A 43 -4.89 -6.41 -3.71
N THR A 44 -4.71 -6.10 -2.42
CA THR A 44 -5.58 -6.68 -1.38
C THR A 44 -7.00 -6.17 -1.54
N VAL A 45 -7.20 -4.91 -1.95
CA VAL A 45 -8.53 -4.39 -2.27
C VAL A 45 -9.23 -5.20 -3.37
N ILE A 46 -8.47 -5.71 -4.34
CA ILE A 46 -8.98 -6.52 -5.46
C ILE A 46 -9.34 -7.93 -4.99
N SER A 47 -8.48 -8.56 -4.19
CA SER A 47 -8.63 -9.98 -3.81
C SER A 47 -9.45 -10.22 -2.54
N HIS A 48 -9.50 -9.25 -1.62
CA HIS A 48 -10.11 -9.40 -0.30
C HIS A 48 -10.99 -8.21 0.10
N GLY A 49 -10.95 -7.11 -0.66
CA GLY A 49 -11.66 -5.88 -0.29
C GLY A 49 -13.07 -5.79 -0.86
N LEU A 50 -13.28 -6.27 -2.09
CA LEU A 50 -14.55 -6.20 -2.79
C LEU A 50 -14.91 -7.55 -3.43
N PRO A 51 -16.21 -7.86 -3.58
CA PRO A 51 -16.66 -9.03 -4.33
C PRO A 51 -16.42 -8.84 -5.84
N TRP A 52 -16.42 -9.97 -6.55
CA TRP A 52 -16.49 -9.98 -8.01
C TRP A 52 -17.93 -9.66 -8.48
N PRO A 53 -18.13 -8.87 -9.55
CA PRO A 53 -17.11 -8.28 -10.45
C PRO A 53 -16.57 -6.90 -10.01
N GLN A 54 -17.09 -6.31 -8.93
CA GLN A 54 -16.76 -4.95 -8.50
C GLN A 54 -15.27 -4.75 -8.21
N ASN A 55 -14.58 -5.79 -7.76
CA ASN A 55 -13.15 -5.77 -7.53
C ASN A 55 -12.33 -5.52 -8.82
N LEU A 56 -12.67 -6.19 -9.92
CA LEU A 56 -12.01 -6.03 -11.21
C LEU A 56 -12.36 -4.66 -11.82
N GLU A 57 -13.64 -4.28 -11.78
CA GLU A 57 -14.12 -2.99 -12.26
C GLU A 57 -13.42 -1.82 -11.54
N LEU A 58 -13.25 -1.93 -10.20
CA LEU A 58 -12.49 -0.96 -9.42
C LEU A 58 -11.03 -0.91 -9.89
N ALA A 59 -10.37 -2.06 -10.02
CA ALA A 59 -8.96 -2.10 -10.40
C ALA A 59 -8.72 -1.42 -11.76
N GLN A 60 -9.52 -1.77 -12.76
CA GLN A 60 -9.47 -1.17 -14.09
C GLN A 60 -9.77 0.32 -14.06
N THR A 61 -10.77 0.73 -13.28
CA THR A 61 -11.14 2.14 -13.11
C THR A 61 -10.01 2.95 -12.50
N VAL A 62 -9.38 2.48 -11.43
CA VAL A 62 -8.28 3.18 -10.77
C VAL A 62 -7.06 3.26 -11.69
N GLU A 63 -6.70 2.18 -12.40
CA GLU A 63 -5.60 2.26 -13.36
C GLU A 63 -5.88 3.24 -14.51
N ARG A 64 -7.13 3.30 -14.99
CA ARG A 64 -7.55 4.28 -16.01
C ARG A 64 -7.41 5.72 -15.49
N ILE A 65 -7.87 6.01 -14.27
CA ILE A 65 -7.75 7.34 -13.66
C ILE A 65 -6.28 7.77 -13.57
N VAL A 66 -5.37 6.86 -13.20
CA VAL A 66 -3.93 7.16 -13.16
C VAL A 66 -3.38 7.50 -14.56
N ARG A 67 -3.80 6.74 -15.60
CA ARG A 67 -3.41 7.02 -17.00
C ARG A 67 -3.94 8.36 -17.48
N GLU A 68 -5.20 8.67 -17.19
CA GLU A 68 -5.84 9.95 -17.55
C GLU A 68 -5.15 11.15 -16.86
N ALA A 69 -4.61 10.95 -15.66
CA ALA A 69 -3.78 11.93 -14.96
C ALA A 69 -2.34 12.05 -15.51
N GLY A 70 -1.99 11.29 -16.55
CA GLY A 70 -0.67 11.33 -17.21
C GLY A 70 0.41 10.49 -16.55
N ALA A 71 0.06 9.63 -15.60
CA ALA A 71 0.99 8.72 -14.94
C ALA A 71 0.81 7.27 -15.40
N THR A 72 1.82 6.42 -15.17
CA THR A 72 1.73 4.98 -15.45
C THR A 72 1.28 4.24 -14.18
N PRO A 73 0.15 3.51 -14.19
CA PRO A 73 -0.25 2.69 -13.06
C PRO A 73 0.64 1.45 -12.94
N ALA A 74 0.93 1.07 -11.71
CA ALA A 74 1.72 -0.11 -11.37
C ALA A 74 1.01 -0.92 -10.27
N THR A 75 -0.06 -1.63 -10.62
CA THR A 75 -0.70 -2.58 -9.69
C THR A 75 0.28 -3.68 -9.32
N VAL A 76 0.45 -3.94 -8.02
CA VAL A 76 1.43 -4.90 -7.50
C VAL A 76 0.73 -6.17 -7.01
N ALA A 77 1.16 -7.33 -7.49
CA ALA A 77 0.68 -8.63 -7.01
C ALA A 77 1.78 -9.69 -7.07
N LEU A 78 1.57 -10.81 -6.37
CA LEU A 78 2.40 -12.00 -6.51
C LEU A 78 1.67 -12.99 -7.44
N LEU A 79 2.31 -13.33 -8.55
CA LEU A 79 1.78 -14.29 -9.53
C LEU A 79 2.92 -15.15 -10.07
N ASP A 80 2.67 -16.45 -10.18
CA ASP A 80 3.59 -17.43 -10.79
C ASP A 80 4.98 -17.48 -10.12
N GLY A 81 5.03 -17.21 -8.81
CA GLY A 81 6.28 -17.17 -8.05
C GLY A 81 7.12 -15.92 -8.30
N ALA A 82 6.53 -14.85 -8.83
CA ALA A 82 7.16 -13.54 -9.02
C ALA A 82 6.35 -12.42 -8.38
N VAL A 83 7.04 -11.37 -7.93
CA VAL A 83 6.43 -10.08 -7.58
C VAL A 83 6.29 -9.30 -8.89
N ARG A 84 5.07 -9.12 -9.35
CA ARG A 84 4.77 -8.35 -10.56
C ARG A 84 4.45 -6.91 -10.19
N VAL A 85 5.08 -5.96 -10.88
CA VAL A 85 4.87 -4.52 -10.71
C VAL A 85 4.32 -3.96 -12.02
N GLY A 86 3.03 -3.65 -12.02
CA GLY A 86 2.22 -3.48 -13.22
C GLY A 86 1.62 -4.81 -13.66
N LEU A 87 0.30 -4.84 -13.81
CA LEU A 87 -0.45 -5.99 -14.31
C LEU A 87 -1.11 -5.63 -15.65
N ASP A 88 -1.23 -6.61 -16.53
CA ASP A 88 -2.10 -6.51 -17.69
C ASP A 88 -3.53 -6.92 -17.33
N ASP A 89 -4.48 -6.71 -18.25
CA ASP A 89 -5.90 -7.00 -18.03
C ASP A 89 -6.13 -8.47 -17.65
N ALA A 90 -5.39 -9.40 -18.28
CA ALA A 90 -5.49 -10.82 -17.99
C ALA A 90 -4.99 -11.17 -16.58
N ALA A 91 -3.88 -10.56 -16.13
CA ALA A 91 -3.37 -10.74 -14.78
C ALA A 91 -4.27 -10.10 -13.72
N LEU A 92 -4.88 -8.96 -14.02
CA LEU A 92 -5.90 -8.33 -13.15
C LEU A 92 -7.12 -9.22 -13.00
N GLU A 93 -7.69 -9.71 -14.11
CA GLU A 93 -8.84 -10.60 -14.10
C GLU A 93 -8.54 -11.90 -13.35
N ARG A 94 -7.37 -12.50 -13.60
CA ARG A 94 -6.90 -13.67 -12.88
C ARG A 94 -6.81 -13.41 -11.38
N LEU A 95 -6.28 -12.26 -10.95
CA LEU A 95 -6.18 -11.92 -9.54
C LEU A 95 -7.54 -11.69 -8.90
N ALA A 96 -8.49 -11.10 -9.63
CA ALA A 96 -9.84 -10.82 -9.16
C ALA A 96 -10.74 -12.05 -9.05
N THR A 97 -10.43 -13.13 -9.79
CA THR A 97 -11.27 -14.33 -9.89
C THR A 97 -10.62 -15.59 -9.30
N ALA A 98 -9.31 -15.58 -9.04
CA ALA A 98 -8.62 -16.75 -8.51
C ALA A 98 -9.17 -17.15 -7.13
N PRO A 99 -9.37 -18.45 -6.87
CA PRO A 99 -9.62 -18.94 -5.52
C PRO A 99 -8.36 -18.80 -4.66
N ASP A 100 -8.55 -18.71 -3.34
CA ASP A 100 -7.49 -18.82 -2.33
C ASP A 100 -6.31 -17.85 -2.52
N VAL A 101 -6.56 -16.63 -3.01
CA VAL A 101 -5.55 -15.58 -3.12
C VAL A 101 -5.02 -15.26 -1.73
N VAL A 102 -3.70 -15.30 -1.55
CA VAL A 102 -3.07 -14.98 -0.27
C VAL A 102 -3.10 -13.46 -0.05
N LYS A 103 -3.50 -12.99 1.13
CA LYS A 103 -3.27 -11.60 1.55
C LYS A 103 -1.81 -11.44 1.96
N VAL A 104 -1.02 -10.72 1.17
CA VAL A 104 0.44 -10.67 1.28
C VAL A 104 0.91 -9.38 1.95
N SER A 105 1.29 -9.47 3.23
CA SER A 105 2.14 -8.47 3.90
C SER A 105 3.62 -8.86 3.79
N LEU A 106 4.54 -8.09 4.38
CA LEU A 106 5.99 -8.30 4.29
C LEU A 106 6.42 -9.72 4.69
N ARG A 107 5.83 -10.25 5.77
CA ARG A 107 6.13 -11.60 6.27
C ARG A 107 5.68 -12.72 5.33
N ASP A 108 4.75 -12.41 4.43
CA ASP A 108 4.07 -13.38 3.57
C ASP A 108 4.69 -13.45 2.16
N ILE A 109 5.55 -12.49 1.79
CA ILE A 109 6.15 -12.39 0.45
C ILE A 109 6.93 -13.66 0.12
N ALA A 110 7.94 -14.02 0.93
CA ALA A 110 8.79 -15.16 0.63
C ALA A 110 8.03 -16.50 0.60
N PRO A 111 7.18 -16.84 1.60
CA PRO A 111 6.35 -18.05 1.54
C PRO A 111 5.45 -18.10 0.30
N THR A 112 4.82 -16.99 -0.07
CA THR A 112 3.93 -16.92 -1.24
C THR A 112 4.69 -17.13 -2.55
N LEU A 113 5.88 -16.52 -2.69
CA LEU A 113 6.74 -16.70 -3.87
C LEU A 113 7.21 -18.15 -4.03
N VAL A 114 7.70 -18.76 -2.95
CA VAL A 114 8.19 -20.15 -2.95
C VAL A 114 7.07 -21.13 -3.30
N ARG A 115 5.87 -20.90 -2.77
CA ARG A 115 4.68 -21.72 -3.06
C ARG A 115 4.04 -21.41 -4.42
N ARG A 116 4.45 -20.32 -5.06
CA ARG A 116 3.90 -19.83 -6.34
C ARG A 116 2.38 -19.60 -6.28
N HIS A 117 1.84 -19.28 -5.10
CA HIS A 117 0.43 -18.96 -4.94
C HIS A 117 0.13 -17.55 -5.48
N PRO A 118 -1.08 -17.30 -5.98
CA PRO A 118 -1.52 -15.93 -6.24
C PRO A 118 -1.61 -15.17 -4.92
N GLY A 119 -1.16 -13.92 -4.92
CA GLY A 119 -1.14 -13.08 -3.73
C GLY A 119 -1.49 -11.63 -4.02
N GLY A 120 -2.48 -11.11 -3.31
CA GLY A 120 -2.81 -9.69 -3.29
C GLY A 120 -1.94 -8.98 -2.25
N THR A 121 -1.20 -7.94 -2.64
CA THR A 121 -0.31 -7.22 -1.71
C THR A 121 -1.08 -6.22 -0.87
N THR A 122 -0.78 -6.15 0.44
CA THR A 122 -1.28 -5.09 1.33
C THR A 122 -0.49 -3.80 1.11
N VAL A 123 -0.88 -2.72 1.78
CA VAL A 123 -0.10 -1.45 1.78
C VAL A 123 1.38 -1.71 2.06
N ALA A 124 1.74 -2.42 3.14
CA ALA A 124 3.13 -2.77 3.43
C ALA A 124 3.84 -3.54 2.30
N GLY A 125 3.17 -4.56 1.73
CA GLY A 125 3.73 -5.35 0.64
C GLY A 125 3.93 -4.55 -0.65
N THR A 126 2.97 -3.70 -0.99
CA THR A 126 3.03 -2.79 -2.15
C THR A 126 4.12 -1.74 -1.97
N MET A 127 4.24 -1.13 -0.79
CA MET A 127 5.30 -0.17 -0.47
C MET A 127 6.68 -0.79 -0.68
N TRP A 128 6.90 -1.99 -0.16
CA TRP A 128 8.17 -2.70 -0.35
C TRP A 128 8.46 -2.92 -1.84
N ALA A 129 7.50 -3.46 -2.61
CA ALA A 129 7.72 -3.74 -4.03
C ALA A 129 7.97 -2.46 -4.84
N ALA A 130 7.20 -1.40 -4.59
CA ALA A 130 7.36 -0.09 -5.20
C ALA A 130 8.77 0.49 -4.93
N HIS A 131 9.23 0.40 -3.68
CA HIS A 131 10.55 0.88 -3.29
C HIS A 131 11.68 0.11 -3.99
N GLN A 132 11.56 -1.22 -4.14
CA GLN A 132 12.57 -2.04 -4.84
C GLN A 132 12.80 -1.62 -6.29
N VAL A 133 11.81 -1.00 -6.93
CA VAL A 133 11.88 -0.57 -8.35
C VAL A 133 11.96 0.95 -8.51
N GLY A 134 12.09 1.71 -7.41
CA GLY A 134 12.22 3.16 -7.45
C GLY A 134 10.91 3.93 -7.65
N ILE A 135 9.75 3.30 -7.48
CA ILE A 135 8.46 4.02 -7.45
C ILE A 135 8.31 4.69 -6.08
N ARG A 136 8.08 6.01 -6.07
CA ARG A 136 8.01 6.83 -4.85
C ARG A 136 6.60 7.19 -4.38
N VAL A 137 5.58 6.92 -5.19
CA VAL A 137 4.19 7.32 -4.96
C VAL A 137 3.28 6.09 -5.05
N PHE A 138 2.44 5.90 -4.04
CA PHE A 138 1.49 4.79 -3.94
C PHE A 138 0.12 5.32 -3.51
N ALA A 139 -0.94 4.97 -4.24
CA ALA A 139 -2.32 5.30 -3.87
C ALA A 139 -3.10 4.05 -3.39
N THR A 140 -3.85 4.21 -2.30
CA THR A 140 -4.79 3.21 -1.76
C THR A 140 -6.03 3.91 -1.20
N GLY A 141 -7.09 3.18 -0.91
CA GLY A 141 -8.25 3.75 -0.20
C GLY A 141 -7.90 4.17 1.23
N GLY A 142 -7.21 3.30 1.98
CA GLY A 142 -6.94 3.54 3.40
C GLY A 142 -5.89 2.59 3.96
N ILE A 143 -4.98 3.10 4.77
CA ILE A 143 -3.94 2.28 5.41
C ILE A 143 -4.52 1.39 6.51
N GLY A 144 -3.82 0.31 6.85
CA GLY A 144 -3.98 -0.33 8.15
C GLY A 144 -3.43 0.55 9.28
N GLY A 145 -3.67 0.14 10.52
CA GLY A 145 -3.28 0.93 11.68
C GLY A 145 -3.35 0.11 12.96
N VAL A 146 -3.49 0.79 14.09
CA VAL A 146 -3.75 0.15 15.38
C VAL A 146 -5.21 -0.27 15.43
N HIS A 147 -5.49 -1.54 15.72
CA HIS A 147 -6.84 -2.04 15.87
C HIS A 147 -7.45 -1.60 17.21
N ARG A 148 -8.78 -1.51 17.26
CA ARG A 148 -9.51 -1.22 18.50
C ARG A 148 -9.37 -2.38 19.50
N GLY A 149 -9.45 -2.08 20.79
CA GLY A 149 -9.27 -3.06 21.87
C GLY A 149 -7.88 -3.02 22.49
N ASP A 150 -7.54 -3.99 23.34
CA ASP A 150 -6.32 -4.06 24.14
C ASP A 150 -5.36 -5.18 23.70
N GLY A 151 -5.72 -5.96 22.67
CA GLY A 151 -4.96 -7.14 22.21
C GLY A 151 -3.62 -6.84 21.50
N GLY A 152 -3.20 -5.58 21.39
CA GLY A 152 -1.93 -5.22 20.76
C GLY A 152 -1.84 -5.49 19.25
N ASP A 153 -2.99 -5.62 18.57
CA ASP A 153 -3.05 -5.85 17.12
C ASP A 153 -2.74 -4.56 16.34
N VAL A 154 -1.60 -4.54 15.66
CA VAL A 154 -1.07 -3.38 14.93
C VAL A 154 -0.69 -3.82 13.53
N SER A 155 -1.24 -3.13 12.52
CA SER A 155 -0.92 -3.41 11.12
C SER A 155 0.56 -3.20 10.82
N ALA A 156 1.15 -4.12 10.04
CA ALA A 156 2.50 -4.00 9.50
C ALA A 156 2.68 -2.80 8.55
N ASP A 157 1.58 -2.18 8.11
CA ASP A 157 1.61 -0.95 7.31
C ASP A 157 2.28 0.20 8.06
N LEU A 158 2.14 0.26 9.38
CA LEU A 158 2.73 1.29 10.22
C LEU A 158 4.27 1.18 10.27
N PRO A 159 4.87 0.03 10.65
CA PRO A 159 6.31 -0.19 10.47
C PRO A 159 6.81 0.01 9.04
N ALA A 160 6.03 -0.35 8.02
CA ALA A 160 6.40 -0.11 6.63
C ALA A 160 6.50 1.39 6.32
N LEU A 161 5.51 2.19 6.73
CA LEU A 161 5.57 3.65 6.65
C LEU A 161 6.77 4.23 7.40
N ALA A 162 7.14 3.68 8.56
CA ALA A 162 8.29 4.15 9.33
C ALA A 162 9.65 3.83 8.69
N THR A 163 9.72 2.89 7.73
CA THR A 163 11.01 2.33 7.26
C THR A 163 11.18 2.24 5.74
N ILE A 164 10.12 2.50 4.97
CA ILE A 164 10.13 2.42 3.51
C ILE A 164 9.80 3.79 2.92
N PRO A 165 10.74 4.45 2.23
CA PRO A 165 10.55 5.80 1.70
C PRO A 165 9.68 5.80 0.44
N VAL A 166 8.37 5.65 0.66
CA VAL A 166 7.30 5.78 -0.34
C VAL A 166 6.21 6.67 0.26
N ALA A 167 5.73 7.65 -0.51
CA ALA A 167 4.57 8.44 -0.13
C ALA A 167 3.29 7.66 -0.40
N VAL A 168 2.48 7.49 0.63
CA VAL A 168 1.18 6.81 0.56
C VAL A 168 0.08 7.85 0.56
N ILE A 169 -0.77 7.81 -0.47
CA ILE A 169 -1.93 8.68 -0.63
C ILE A 169 -3.16 7.85 -0.29
N SER A 170 -3.95 8.28 0.70
CA SER A 170 -5.17 7.59 1.10
C SER A 170 -6.17 8.50 1.80
N SER A 171 -7.37 7.99 2.09
CA SER A 171 -8.36 8.66 2.94
C SER A 171 -8.07 8.44 4.43
N GLY A 172 -6.80 8.50 4.84
CA GLY A 172 -6.36 8.15 6.19
C GLY A 172 -6.30 6.64 6.42
N ALA A 173 -6.52 6.22 7.67
CA ALA A 173 -6.58 4.81 8.06
C ALA A 173 -8.03 4.29 8.00
N LYS A 174 -8.21 2.99 7.71
CA LYS A 174 -9.53 2.35 7.59
C LYS A 174 -10.40 2.60 8.83
N ALA A 175 -11.70 2.86 8.63
CA ALA A 175 -12.60 3.29 9.70
C ALA A 175 -12.74 2.29 10.87
N ILE A 176 -12.52 0.99 10.63
CA ILE A 176 -12.56 -0.09 11.63
C ILE A 176 -11.46 0.01 12.71
N LEU A 177 -10.49 0.90 12.53
CA LEU A 177 -9.30 1.01 13.37
C LEU A 177 -9.49 2.00 14.52
N ASP A 178 -8.52 2.00 15.44
CA ASP A 178 -8.34 3.06 16.44
C ASP A 178 -7.50 4.17 15.82
N LEU A 179 -8.17 5.22 15.33
CA LEU A 179 -7.52 6.32 14.63
C LEU A 179 -6.62 7.15 15.56
N SER A 180 -7.00 7.29 16.84
CA SER A 180 -6.20 8.03 17.82
C SER A 180 -4.88 7.32 18.07
N ARG A 181 -4.92 6.02 18.39
CA ARG A 181 -3.70 5.23 18.57
C ARG A 181 -2.88 5.10 17.29
N THR A 182 -3.52 5.06 16.13
CA THR A 182 -2.82 5.07 14.84
C THR A 182 -2.07 6.39 14.63
N ARG A 183 -2.69 7.52 14.95
CA ARG A 183 -2.09 8.85 14.83
C ARG A 183 -0.91 9.04 15.78
N GLU A 184 -1.04 8.60 17.03
CA GLU A 184 0.03 8.60 18.05
C GLU A 184 1.21 7.70 17.63
N TRP A 185 0.91 6.53 17.04
CA TRP A 185 1.94 5.63 16.55
C TRP A 185 2.76 6.31 15.43
N LEU A 186 2.09 6.91 14.44
CA LEU A 186 2.75 7.60 13.33
C LEU A 186 3.65 8.74 13.83
N GLU A 187 3.17 9.52 14.79
CA GLU A 187 3.95 10.58 15.44
C GLU A 187 5.21 10.03 16.10
N THR A 188 5.04 9.00 16.94
CA THR A 188 6.13 8.38 17.70
C THR A 188 7.26 7.88 16.78
N TRP A 189 6.91 7.39 15.59
CA TRP A 189 7.84 6.87 14.61
C TRP A 189 8.32 7.90 13.58
N GLY A 190 7.95 9.17 13.72
CA GLY A 190 8.38 10.25 12.83
C GLY A 190 7.88 10.06 11.39
N VAL A 191 6.67 9.50 11.23
CA VAL A 191 6.00 9.40 9.92
C VAL A 191 5.09 10.61 9.76
N PRO A 192 5.40 11.55 8.83
CA PRO A 192 4.57 12.73 8.65
C PRO A 192 3.19 12.38 8.09
N VAL A 193 2.18 13.01 8.64
CA VAL A 193 0.80 12.99 8.15
C VAL A 193 0.48 14.36 7.56
N LEU A 194 0.37 14.42 6.24
CA LEU A 194 -0.05 15.62 5.51
C LEU A 194 -1.56 15.58 5.27
N GLY A 195 -2.24 16.71 5.36
CA GLY A 195 -3.66 16.87 5.02
C GLY A 195 -3.85 17.64 3.71
N TRP A 196 -4.50 17.02 2.73
CA TRP A 196 -4.88 17.71 1.49
C TRP A 196 -6.03 18.67 1.74
N ARG A 197 -5.72 19.97 1.82
CA ARG A 197 -6.67 21.07 2.05
C ARG A 197 -7.54 20.85 3.29
N THR A 198 -6.98 20.21 4.30
CA THR A 198 -7.64 19.87 5.57
C THR A 198 -6.63 19.91 6.69
N ASP A 199 -7.07 20.36 7.86
CA ASP A 199 -6.30 20.31 9.11
C ASP A 199 -6.62 19.05 9.93
N ALA A 200 -7.60 18.25 9.48
CA ALA A 200 -8.05 17.05 10.15
C ALA A 200 -7.70 15.78 9.35
N LEU A 201 -7.27 14.74 10.06
CA LEU A 201 -7.10 13.39 9.56
C LEU A 201 -8.48 12.83 9.15
N PRO A 202 -8.70 12.44 7.88
CA PRO A 202 -9.92 11.78 7.45
C PRO A 202 -10.09 10.40 8.10
N ALA A 203 -11.34 10.02 8.36
CA ALA A 203 -11.69 8.72 8.94
C ALA A 203 -12.19 7.75 7.87
N PHE A 204 -11.44 7.61 6.78
CA PHE A 204 -11.77 6.79 5.61
C PHE A 204 -13.02 7.27 4.87
N TYR A 205 -14.21 6.90 5.33
CA TYR A 205 -15.50 7.32 4.75
C TYR A 205 -15.97 8.68 5.24
N SER A 206 -15.38 9.22 6.31
CA SER A 206 -15.70 10.56 6.82
C SER A 206 -14.56 11.52 6.54
N ARG A 207 -14.91 12.78 6.26
CA ARG A 207 -13.92 13.81 5.91
C ARG A 207 -13.04 14.21 7.08
N SER A 208 -13.50 13.98 8.31
CA SER A 208 -12.76 14.29 9.53
C SER A 208 -12.98 13.21 10.59
N SER A 209 -11.91 12.84 11.28
CA SER A 209 -11.90 12.04 12.51
C SER A 209 -11.93 12.91 13.78
N GLY A 210 -11.76 14.23 13.65
CA GLY A 210 -11.49 15.14 14.76
C GLY A 210 -10.02 15.17 15.22
N LEU A 211 -9.17 14.29 14.68
CA LEU A 211 -7.73 14.28 14.96
C LEU A 211 -6.98 15.18 13.98
N PRO A 212 -5.92 15.89 14.40
CA PRO A 212 -5.15 16.77 13.52
C PRO A 212 -4.19 16.00 12.61
N VAL A 213 -3.91 16.55 11.43
CA VAL A 213 -2.71 16.21 10.64
C VAL A 213 -1.49 17.00 11.17
N ASP A 214 -0.27 16.64 10.75
CA ASP A 214 0.94 17.42 11.12
C ASP A 214 1.03 18.71 10.32
N HIS A 215 0.78 18.62 9.00
CA HIS A 215 0.86 19.76 8.10
C HIS A 215 -0.25 19.70 7.06
N ARG A 216 -0.88 20.84 6.79
CA ARG A 216 -1.83 21.01 5.71
C ARG A 216 -1.10 21.45 4.44
N VAL A 217 -1.51 20.90 3.29
CA VAL A 217 -1.02 21.29 1.96
C VAL A 217 -2.19 21.75 1.09
N GLU A 218 -1.97 22.77 0.27
CA GLU A 218 -3.01 23.40 -0.55
C GLU A 218 -2.97 22.99 -2.03
N SER A 219 -1.80 22.52 -2.49
CA SER A 219 -1.58 22.20 -3.90
C SER A 219 -0.76 20.94 -4.13
N ALA A 220 -0.89 20.35 -5.32
CA ALA A 220 -0.15 19.14 -5.69
C ALA A 220 1.35 19.43 -5.85
N ALA A 221 1.71 20.65 -6.26
CA ALA A 221 3.10 21.10 -6.36
C ALA A 221 3.76 21.15 -4.97
N GLU A 222 3.11 21.80 -4.01
CA GLU A 222 3.57 21.85 -2.61
C GLU A 222 3.69 20.44 -2.00
N ALA A 223 2.66 19.60 -2.18
CA ALA A 223 2.72 18.22 -1.71
C ALA A 223 3.88 17.44 -2.34
N ALA A 224 4.12 17.61 -3.65
CA ALA A 224 5.21 16.95 -4.36
C ALA A 224 6.59 17.42 -3.89
N GLU A 225 6.77 18.71 -3.59
CA GLU A 225 8.02 19.25 -3.04
C GLU A 225 8.33 18.67 -1.66
N ILE A 226 7.34 18.65 -0.76
CA ILE A 226 7.47 18.06 0.58
C ILE A 226 7.78 16.56 0.46
N ILE A 227 7.04 15.83 -0.37
CA ILE A 227 7.28 14.40 -0.63
C ILE A 227 8.71 14.19 -1.13
N ALA A 228 9.14 14.92 -2.15
CA ALA A 228 10.47 14.73 -2.72
C ALA A 228 11.59 15.02 -1.70
N LEU A 229 11.44 16.08 -0.91
CA LEU A 229 12.44 16.44 0.10
C LEU A 229 12.46 15.42 1.25
N HIS A 230 11.30 15.03 1.78
CA HIS A 230 11.19 14.05 2.87
C HIS A 230 11.80 12.71 2.48
N LEU A 231 11.43 12.17 1.30
CA LEU A 231 11.92 10.87 0.83
C LEU A 231 13.43 10.85 0.52
N ASN A 232 14.07 12.02 0.37
CA ASN A 232 15.52 12.14 0.23
C ASN A 232 16.26 12.29 1.56
N LEU A 233 15.59 12.76 2.62
CA LEU A 233 16.19 13.04 3.93
C LEU A 233 15.97 11.91 4.94
N ALA A 234 14.75 11.35 4.97
CA ALA A 234 14.32 10.38 5.95
C ALA A 234 14.38 8.95 5.40
N ARG A 235 14.43 7.98 6.31
CA ARG A 235 14.26 6.55 5.98
C ARG A 235 12.80 6.09 6.10
N SER A 236 11.87 7.01 6.35
CA SER A 236 10.44 6.77 6.41
C SER A 236 9.74 7.23 5.13
N GLY A 237 8.58 6.65 4.87
CA GLY A 237 7.59 7.21 3.97
C GLY A 237 6.84 8.37 4.62
N LEU A 238 5.73 8.75 4.01
CA LEU A 238 4.78 9.68 4.59
C LEU A 238 3.36 9.34 4.17
N LEU A 239 2.38 9.84 4.92
CA LEU A 239 0.97 9.71 4.60
C LEU A 239 0.42 11.05 4.13
N LEU A 240 0.00 11.15 2.88
CA LEU A 240 -0.83 12.26 2.40
C LEU A 240 -2.30 11.85 2.46
N SER A 241 -3.00 12.42 3.43
CA SER A 241 -4.40 12.16 3.71
C SER A 241 -5.31 13.05 2.88
N VAL A 242 -6.14 12.44 2.03
CA VAL A 242 -7.09 13.13 1.16
C VAL A 242 -8.52 12.82 1.63
N PRO A 243 -9.30 13.82 2.09
CA PRO A 243 -10.68 13.57 2.47
C PRO A 243 -11.50 13.01 1.31
N VAL A 244 -12.38 12.07 1.60
CA VAL A 244 -13.44 11.63 0.67
C VAL A 244 -14.22 12.84 0.12
N PRO A 245 -14.68 12.84 -1.14
CA PRO A 245 -15.50 13.94 -1.65
C PRO A 245 -16.72 14.21 -0.77
N ALA A 246 -17.13 15.47 -0.65
CA ALA A 246 -18.23 15.87 0.24
C ALA A 246 -19.57 15.22 -0.10
N ALA A 247 -19.80 14.91 -1.38
CA ALA A 247 -21.02 14.22 -1.81
C ALA A 247 -21.04 12.73 -1.40
N ASP A 248 -19.88 12.15 -1.13
CA ASP A 248 -19.69 10.72 -0.84
C ASP A 248 -19.39 10.46 0.64
N GLU A 249 -19.44 11.50 1.49
CA GLU A 249 -19.15 11.39 2.91
C GLU A 249 -20.21 10.55 3.63
N PHE A 250 -19.74 9.55 4.38
CA PHE A 250 -20.54 8.90 5.41
C PHE A 250 -20.21 9.53 6.77
N PRO A 251 -21.14 10.24 7.44
CA PRO A 251 -20.82 10.98 8.66
C PRO A 251 -20.30 10.09 9.80
N ALA A 252 -19.21 10.50 10.45
CA ALA A 252 -18.50 9.70 11.46
C ALA A 252 -19.41 9.24 12.62
N GLY A 253 -20.30 10.10 13.09
CA GLY A 253 -21.25 9.78 14.15
C GLY A 253 -22.25 8.67 13.80
N ARG A 254 -22.50 8.41 12.51
CA ARG A 254 -23.34 7.30 12.03
C ARG A 254 -22.53 6.03 11.77
N LEU A 255 -21.21 6.13 11.73
CA LEU A 255 -20.28 5.07 11.37
C LEU A 255 -19.84 4.27 12.61
N LEU A 256 -19.59 4.96 13.73
CA LEU A 256 -19.21 4.34 15.01
C LEU A 256 -20.17 3.23 15.49
N PRO A 257 -21.52 3.34 15.36
CA PRO A 257 -22.43 2.27 15.76
C PRO A 257 -22.41 1.03 14.86
N LEU A 258 -21.79 1.10 13.68
CA LEU A 258 -21.76 0.02 12.67
C LEU A 258 -20.42 -0.74 12.65
N LEU A 259 -19.47 -0.35 13.49
CA LEU A 259 -18.09 -0.85 13.54
C LEU A 259 -17.73 -1.42 14.91
#